data_AF-A0A954B3A4-F1
#
_entry.id   AF-A0A954B3A4-F1
#
_cell.length_a   1.000
_cell.length_b   1.000
_cell.length_c   1.000
_cell.angle_alpha   90.00
_cell.angle_beta   90.00
_cell.angle_gamma   90.00
#
_symmetry.space_group_name_H-M   'P 1'
#
loop_
_entity.id
_entity.type
_entity.pdbx_description
1 polymer ?
#
loop_
_entity_poly.entity_id
_entity_poly.type
_entity_poly.pdbx_seq_one_letter_code
_entity_poly.pdbx_strand_id
1 'polypeptide(L)' 'MKSNPLHGRGARTNASGRYERFAREAFDDGWVGEEGTRPFETIVTPELAKTIISTNHSPDISFDQSINPYRGCEHGCIYC' A
#
# COMPACT_ATOMS: atom_id res chain seq x y z
N MET A 1 15.65 -22.71 12.12
CA MET A 1 15.41 -21.77 11.00
C MET A 1 14.54 -20.64 11.53
N LYS A 2 15.06 -19.41 11.65
CA LYS A 2 14.24 -18.27 12.05
C LYS A 2 13.36 -17.90 10.84
N SER A 3 12.04 -18.01 10.98
CA SER A 3 11.09 -17.53 9.98
C SER A 3 11.31 -16.03 9.78
N ASN A 4 11.51 -15.59 8.55
CA ASN A 4 11.55 -14.18 8.22
C ASN A 4 10.10 -13.67 8.20
N PRO A 5 9.67 -12.79 9.13
CA PRO A 5 8.25 -12.45 9.30
C PRO A 5 7.71 -11.47 8.24
N LEU A 6 8.46 -11.20 7.17
CA LEU A 6 8.18 -10.09 6.24
C LEU A 6 8.14 -10.57 4.78
N HIS A 7 7.30 -11.56 4.47
CA HIS A 7 7.01 -11.90 3.08
C HIS A 7 5.74 -11.17 2.63
N GLY A 8 5.89 -9.98 2.02
CA GLY A 8 4.79 -9.17 1.50
C GLY A 8 5.27 -8.08 0.53
N ARG A 9 4.37 -7.48 -0.25
CA ARG A 9 4.69 -6.42 -1.23
C ARG A 9 4.42 -5.00 -0.72
N GLY A 10 4.29 -4.80 0.59
CA GLY A 10 4.02 -3.50 1.20
C GLY A 10 5.28 -2.71 1.59
N ALA A 11 5.07 -1.46 2.01
CA ALA A 11 6.13 -0.66 2.61
C ALA A 11 6.72 -1.40 3.82
N ARG A 12 8.02 -1.70 3.76
CA ARG A 12 8.70 -2.50 4.79
C ARG A 12 8.89 -1.76 6.11
N THR A 13 8.80 -0.44 6.07
CA THR A 13 9.04 0.46 7.18
C THR A 13 8.21 1.73 7.01
N ASN A 14 7.73 2.30 8.11
CA ASN A 14 7.17 3.65 8.17
C ASN A 14 8.21 4.69 8.64
N ALA A 15 9.51 4.36 8.59
CA ALA A 15 10.59 5.23 9.03
C ALA A 15 10.63 6.52 8.20
N SER A 16 10.84 7.66 8.87
CA SER A 16 11.01 8.95 8.20
C SER A 16 12.21 8.92 7.25
N GLY A 17 12.03 9.49 6.06
CA GLY A 17 13.08 9.58 5.04
C GLY A 17 14.21 10.54 5.44
N ARG A 18 15.38 10.37 4.81
CA ARG A 18 16.61 11.11 5.13
C ARG A 18 16.52 12.64 4.98
N TYR A 19 15.54 13.14 4.24
CA TYR A 19 15.35 14.57 3.96
C TYR A 19 14.07 15.12 4.60
N GLU A 20 13.39 14.31 5.42
CA GLU A 20 12.19 14.75 6.13
C GLU A 20 12.56 15.77 7.21
N ARG A 21 11.81 16.87 7.29
CA ARG A 21 12.01 17.90 8.31
C ARG A 21 11.70 17.41 9.73
N PHE A 22 10.81 16.42 9.85
CA PHE A 22 10.34 15.89 11.12
C PHE A 22 10.44 14.36 11.15
N ALA A 23 10.84 13.82 12.30
CA ALA A 23 10.80 12.39 12.57
C ALA A 23 9.52 12.04 13.33
N ARG A 24 9.02 10.81 13.15
CA ARG A 24 7.94 10.25 13.97
C ARG A 24 8.54 9.22 14.92
N GLU A 25 8.13 9.27 16.17
CA GLU A 25 8.49 8.30 17.19
C GLU A 25 7.21 7.60 17.68
N ALA A 26 7.30 6.29 17.88
CA ALA A 26 6.20 5.54 18.47
C ALA A 26 6.10 5.92 19.95
N PHE A 27 4.91 6.32 20.38
CA PHE A 27 4.63 6.69 21.76
C PHE A 27 3.43 5.87 22.25
N ASP A 28 3.52 5.37 23.47
CA ASP A 28 2.41 4.70 24.14
C ASP A 28 1.44 5.76 24.66
N ASP A 29 0.32 5.92 23.96
CA ASP A 29 -0.75 6.86 24.30
C ASP A 29 -1.79 6.25 25.26
N GLY A 30 -1.54 5.06 25.80
CA GLY A 30 -2.44 4.34 26.71
C GLY A 30 -3.63 3.67 26.02
N TRP A 31 -3.69 3.71 24.69
CA TRP A 31 -4.67 2.93 23.92
C TRP A 31 -4.13 1.52 23.71
N VAL A 32 -4.82 0.54 24.29
CA VAL A 32 -4.51 -0.87 24.06
C VAL A 32 -4.93 -1.19 22.62
N GLY A 33 -3.97 -1.36 21.72
CA GLY A 33 -4.24 -1.85 20.37
C GLY A 33 -4.98 -3.19 20.43
N GLU A 34 -5.86 -3.46 19.46
CA GLU A 34 -6.55 -4.75 19.41
C GLU A 34 -5.51 -5.89 19.38
N GLU A 35 -5.37 -6.61 20.50
CA GLU A 35 -4.49 -7.76 20.60
C GLU A 35 -4.87 -8.78 19.54
N GLY A 36 -3.93 -9.08 18.64
CA GLY A 36 -4.04 -10.22 17.75
C GLY A 36 -4.94 -9.99 16.54
N THR A 37 -4.92 -8.80 15.92
CA THR A 37 -5.45 -8.66 14.55
C THR A 37 -4.75 -9.69 13.67
N ARG A 38 -5.46 -10.78 13.36
CA ARG A 38 -4.99 -11.79 12.43
C ARG A 38 -4.64 -11.08 11.11
N PRO A 39 -3.57 -11.50 10.41
CA PRO A 39 -3.28 -10.97 9.08
C PRO A 39 -4.56 -11.04 8.23
N PHE A 40 -4.89 -9.95 7.54
CA PHE A 40 -6.00 -9.99 6.59
C PHE A 40 -5.69 -11.08 5.56
N GLU A 41 -6.68 -11.93 5.29
CA GLU A 41 -6.55 -12.92 4.24
C GLU A 41 -6.57 -12.20 2.89
N THR A 42 -5.49 -12.32 2.13
CA THR A 42 -5.44 -11.78 0.76
C THR A 42 -6.42 -12.56 -0.11
N ILE A 43 -7.48 -11.89 -0.56
CA ILE A 43 -8.44 -12.45 -1.51
C ILE A 43 -8.04 -12.00 -2.91
N VAL A 44 -7.85 -12.96 -3.81
CA VAL A 44 -7.61 -12.69 -5.23
C VAL A 44 -8.91 -12.96 -5.99
N THR A 45 -9.47 -11.90 -6.57
CA THR A 45 -10.68 -12.00 -7.38
C THR A 45 -10.33 -11.85 -8.86
N PRO A 46 -10.82 -12.72 -9.75
CA PRO A 46 -10.67 -12.52 -11.18
C PRO A 46 -11.47 -11.29 -11.63
N GLU A 47 -10.80 -10.36 -12.28
CA GLU A 47 -11.43 -9.16 -12.85
C GLU A 47 -11.69 -9.36 -14.34
N LEU A 48 -12.95 -9.14 -14.76
CA LEU A 48 -13.34 -9.12 -16.17
C LEU A 48 -13.36 -7.67 -16.68
N ALA A 49 -12.17 -7.14 -16.98
CA ALA A 49 -12.03 -5.79 -17.49
C ALA A 49 -12.46 -5.69 -18.97
N LYS A 50 -13.16 -4.60 -19.33
CA LYS A 50 -13.50 -4.30 -20.73
C LYS A 50 -12.27 -3.91 -21.55
N THR A 51 -11.32 -3.21 -20.95
CA THR A 51 -10.06 -2.77 -21.58
C THR A 51 -8.91 -2.87 -20.58
N ILE A 52 -7.70 -3.17 -21.09
CA ILE A 52 -6.47 -3.16 -20.29
C ILE A 52 -5.86 -1.75 -20.17
N ILE A 53 -6.19 -0.87 -21.11
CA ILE A 53 -5.67 0.51 -21.16
C ILE A 53 -6.60 1.41 -20.36
N SER A 54 -6.01 2.15 -19.42
CA SER A 54 -6.60 3.29 -18.73
C SER A 54 -6.10 4.58 -19.36
N THR A 55 -6.97 5.59 -19.49
CA THR A 55 -6.62 6.88 -20.08
C THR A 55 -6.80 8.02 -19.09
N ASN A 56 -6.00 9.07 -19.20
CA ASN A 56 -6.17 10.30 -18.41
C ASN A 56 -5.88 11.54 -19.26
N HIS A 57 -6.37 12.70 -18.82
CA HIS A 57 -6.18 13.99 -19.49
C HIS A 57 -5.60 15.04 -18.53
N SER A 58 -4.86 14.59 -17.51
CA SER A 58 -4.31 15.51 -16.54
C SER A 58 -3.16 16.31 -17.16
N PRO A 59 -3.11 17.64 -17.01
CA PRO A 59 -1.97 18.44 -17.47
C PRO A 59 -0.70 18.15 -16.66
N ASP A 60 -0.83 17.54 -15.50
CA ASP A 60 0.28 17.23 -14.58
C ASP A 60 0.91 15.85 -14.84
N ILE A 61 0.30 15.03 -15.70
CA ILE A 61 0.75 13.68 -16.00
C ILE A 61 1.31 13.66 -17.43
N SER A 62 2.58 13.30 -17.58
CA SER A 62 3.29 13.33 -18.87
C SER A 62 2.92 12.18 -19.82
N PHE A 63 1.84 11.45 -19.55
CA PHE A 63 1.38 10.32 -20.34
C PHE A 63 -0.15 10.25 -20.35
N ASP A 64 -0.70 9.83 -21.48
CA ASP A 64 -2.16 9.75 -21.67
C ASP A 64 -2.72 8.36 -21.37
N GLN A 65 -1.87 7.33 -21.35
CA GLN A 65 -2.27 5.93 -21.29
C GLN A 65 -1.42 5.13 -20.30
N SER A 66 -2.06 4.25 -19.55
CA SER A 66 -1.39 3.35 -18.61
C SER A 66 -2.05 1.97 -18.58
N ILE A 67 -1.30 0.97 -18.11
CA ILE A 67 -1.80 -0.37 -17.83
C ILE A 67 -1.70 -0.61 -16.33
N ASN A 68 -2.81 -1.00 -15.70
CA ASN A 68 -2.80 -1.52 -14.35
C ASN A 68 -3.09 -3.04 -14.38
N PRO A 69 -2.07 -3.90 -14.26
CA PRO A 69 -2.25 -5.35 -14.34
C PRO A 69 -3.02 -5.93 -13.14
N TYR A 70 -3.23 -5.15 -12.07
CA TYR A 70 -3.92 -5.57 -10.86
C TYR A 70 -4.93 -4.51 -10.39
N ARG A 71 -6.21 -4.88 -10.36
CA ARG A 71 -7.23 -4.02 -9.77
C ARG A 71 -7.37 -4.36 -8.28
N GLY A 72 -6.68 -3.59 -7.44
CA GLY A 72 -6.74 -3.72 -5.99
C GLY A 72 -5.35 -3.73 -5.35
N CYS A 73 -5.24 -3.10 -4.19
CA CYS A 73 -4.03 -3.03 -3.41
C CYS A 73 -4.39 -3.15 -1.92
N GLU A 74 -3.77 -4.09 -1.21
CA GLU A 74 -3.96 -4.28 0.23
C GLU A 74 -3.29 -3.18 1.08
N HIS A 75 -2.54 -2.27 0.44
CA HIS A 75 -1.75 -1.25 1.15
C HIS A 75 -2.57 -0.07 1.64
N GLY A 76 -3.83 0.07 1.23
CA GLY A 76 -4.76 1.07 1.78
C GLY A 76 -4.18 2.49 1.80
N CYS A 77 -3.39 2.87 0.78
CA CYS A 77 -2.80 4.20 0.74
C CYS A 77 -3.92 5.24 0.77
N ILE A 78 -3.79 6.25 1.63
CA ILE A 78 -4.80 7.31 1.83
C ILE A 78 -5.17 8.09 0.54
N TYR A 79 -4.34 7.98 -0.50
CA TYR A 79 -4.53 8.61 -1.80
C TYR A 79 -4.71 7.58 -2.95
N CYS A 80 -4.95 6.30 -2.64
CA CYS A 80 -5.28 5.26 -3.61
C CYS A 80 -6.77 5.23 -3.93
#